data_AF-A0A3Q9KTP8-F1
#
_entry.id   AF-A0A3Q9KTP8-F1
#
_cell.length_a   1.000
_cell.length_b   1.000
_cell.length_c   1.000
_cell.angle_alpha   90.00
_cell.angle_beta   90.00
_cell.angle_gamma   90.00
#
_symmetry.space_group_name_H-M   'P 1'
#
loop_
_entity.id
_entity.type
_entity.pdbx_description
1 polymer ?
#
loop_
_entity_poly.entity_id
_entity_poly.type
_entity_poly.pdbx_seq_one_letter_code
_entity_poly.pdbx_strand_id
1 'polypeptide(L)'
;MRLRQHAAVGVVPVLLAAFTAALAPAAHAVPSRDAAPAVAASCYGSAHSYSKPSGNNDYPTGSSYLTTTSNCTDINIKTNTNRYVEVCWLSTGTCQSSYTLTTAGEWTTVATNVLNGTDFFFWFRSDASSTGSWAA
;
A
#
# COMPACT_ATOMS: atom_id res chain seq x y z
N MET A 1 -45.10 -72.41 -12.81
CA MET A 1 -44.33 -72.63 -14.05
C MET A 1 -42.89 -72.19 -13.81
N ARG A 2 -41.96 -73.15 -14.00
CA ARG A 2 -40.53 -73.04 -14.32
C ARG A 2 -39.64 -72.03 -13.56
N LEU A 3 -39.04 -72.60 -12.51
CA LEU A 3 -37.64 -72.52 -12.09
C LEU A 3 -36.62 -72.38 -13.26
N ARG A 4 -35.57 -71.58 -13.05
CA ARG A 4 -34.13 -71.80 -13.40
C ARG A 4 -33.36 -70.50 -13.09
N GLN A 5 -32.65 -70.39 -11.96
CA GLN A 5 -31.31 -70.93 -11.62
C GLN A 5 -30.22 -70.53 -12.62
N HIS A 6 -29.21 -69.79 -12.13
CA HIS A 6 -27.75 -70.02 -12.19
C HIS A 6 -27.15 -68.95 -11.22
N ALA A 7 -26.59 -69.22 -10.03
CA ALA A 7 -25.40 -70.02 -9.65
C ALA A 7 -24.14 -69.54 -10.43
N ALA A 8 -22.97 -69.24 -9.86
CA ALA A 8 -22.42 -69.36 -8.51
C ALA A 8 -21.01 -68.70 -8.48
N VAL A 9 -20.45 -68.47 -7.28
CA VAL A 9 -19.01 -68.63 -6.90
C VAL A 9 -17.99 -67.67 -7.57
N GLY A 10 -17.06 -67.02 -6.89
CA GLY A 10 -16.63 -67.06 -5.49
C GLY A 10 -15.26 -66.37 -5.30
N VAL A 11 -14.82 -66.36 -4.03
CA VAL A 11 -13.44 -66.30 -3.51
C VAL A 11 -12.61 -65.02 -3.71
N VAL A 12 -12.29 -64.42 -2.55
CA VAL A 12 -11.32 -63.33 -2.31
C VAL A 12 -9.87 -63.89 -2.36
N PRO A 13 -8.90 -63.10 -2.87
CA PRO A 13 -7.67 -62.94 -2.10
C PRO A 13 -7.24 -61.48 -1.95
N VAL A 14 -6.85 -61.14 -0.72
CA VAL A 14 -6.09 -59.95 -0.35
C VAL A 14 -4.70 -60.03 -0.96
N LEU A 15 -4.28 -58.98 -1.69
CA LEU A 15 -2.89 -58.79 -2.09
C LEU A 15 -2.42 -57.40 -1.63
N LEU A 16 -1.52 -57.43 -0.64
CA LEU A 16 -0.65 -56.33 -0.23
C LEU A 16 0.22 -55.90 -1.43
N ALA A 17 0.23 -54.61 -1.75
CA ALA A 17 1.24 -54.03 -2.63
C ALA A 17 1.73 -52.67 -2.09
N ALA A 18 2.92 -52.75 -1.49
CA ALA A 18 4.01 -51.78 -1.42
C ALA A 18 3.68 -50.27 -1.39
N PHE A 19 3.90 -49.70 -0.21
CA PHE A 19 4.24 -48.30 0.02
C PHE A 19 5.54 -47.95 -0.73
N THR A 20 5.48 -47.15 -1.80
CA THR A 20 6.62 -46.40 -2.33
C THR A 20 6.38 -44.91 -2.07
N ALA A 21 6.86 -44.44 -0.92
CA ALA A 21 6.94 -43.02 -0.62
C ALA A 21 7.94 -42.39 -1.60
N ALA A 22 7.44 -41.70 -2.63
CA ALA A 22 8.24 -40.79 -3.42
C ALA A 22 8.69 -39.64 -2.52
N LEU A 23 10.00 -39.59 -2.20
CA LEU A 23 10.63 -38.42 -1.61
C LEU A 23 10.64 -37.30 -2.66
N ALA A 24 9.57 -36.51 -2.68
CA ALA A 24 9.60 -35.21 -3.35
C ALA A 24 10.61 -34.31 -2.61
N PRO A 25 11.50 -33.59 -3.30
CA PRO A 25 12.29 -32.55 -2.68
C PRO A 25 11.34 -31.55 -2.03
N ALA A 26 11.53 -31.26 -0.75
CA ALA A 26 10.86 -30.16 -0.09
C ALA A 26 11.21 -28.88 -0.85
N ALA A 27 10.27 -28.39 -1.65
CA ALA A 27 10.32 -27.04 -2.18
C ALA A 27 10.31 -26.12 -0.95
N HIS A 28 11.47 -25.56 -0.64
CA HIS A 28 11.55 -24.44 0.30
C HIS A 28 10.79 -23.27 -0.33
N ALA A 29 9.50 -23.18 0.00
CA ALA A 29 8.72 -21.99 -0.26
C ALA A 29 9.36 -20.86 0.56
N VAL A 30 10.15 -20.01 -0.11
CA VAL A 30 10.63 -18.76 0.47
C VAL A 30 9.38 -17.88 0.66
N PRO A 31 8.94 -17.59 1.89
CA PRO A 31 7.82 -16.68 2.08
C PRO A 31 8.43 -15.29 2.12
N SER A 32 8.44 -14.56 1.01
CA SER A 32 8.85 -13.14 1.07
C SER A 32 8.35 -12.36 -0.14
N ARG A 33 7.09 -11.93 -0.09
CA ARG A 33 6.63 -10.70 -0.73
C ARG A 33 5.25 -10.22 -0.24
N ASP A 34 5.06 -10.15 1.08
CA ASP A 34 3.92 -9.44 1.68
C ASP A 34 4.36 -8.59 2.88
N ALA A 35 5.49 -7.88 2.75
CA ALA A 35 5.91 -6.87 3.73
C ALA A 35 5.22 -5.50 3.51
N ALA A 36 4.17 -5.44 2.69
CA ALA A 36 3.45 -4.20 2.35
C ALA A 36 2.52 -3.63 3.46
N PRO A 37 1.92 -4.40 4.40
CA PRO A 37 1.00 -3.80 5.36
C PRO A 37 1.70 -3.10 6.54
N ALA A 38 2.87 -3.59 6.97
CA ALA A 38 3.54 -3.06 8.16
C ALA A 38 4.17 -1.68 7.93
N VAL A 39 4.81 -1.45 6.78
CA VAL A 39 5.45 -0.17 6.43
C VAL A 39 4.40 0.92 6.17
N ALA A 40 3.30 0.59 5.47
CA ALA A 40 2.19 1.51 5.29
C ALA A 40 1.51 1.86 6.62
N ALA A 41 1.37 0.88 7.53
CA ALA A 41 0.82 1.10 8.86
C ALA A 41 1.74 1.98 9.74
N SER A 42 3.06 1.78 9.71
CA SER A 42 4.00 2.65 10.44
C SER A 42 4.04 4.06 9.84
N CYS A 43 3.99 4.18 8.52
CA CYS A 43 3.96 5.47 7.84
C CYS A 43 2.73 6.27 8.24
N TYR A 44 1.51 5.75 8.01
CA TYR A 44 0.28 6.47 8.34
C TYR A 44 0.03 6.58 9.85
N GLY A 45 0.63 5.70 10.66
CA GLY A 45 0.62 5.81 12.12
C GLY A 45 1.40 7.03 12.64
N SER A 46 2.34 7.56 11.85
CA SER A 46 3.07 8.79 12.14
C SER A 46 2.44 10.06 11.54
N ALA A 47 1.22 9.95 11.02
CA ALA A 47 0.59 11.05 10.30
C ALA A 47 0.40 12.32 11.14
N HIS A 48 0.62 13.45 10.49
CA HIS A 48 0.40 14.78 11.04
C HIS A 48 -0.89 15.37 10.48
N SER A 49 -1.68 16.03 11.32
CA SER A 49 -2.80 16.85 10.85
C SER A 49 -2.30 18.10 10.14
N TYR A 50 -3.01 18.57 9.11
CA TYR A 50 -2.78 19.87 8.51
C TYR A 50 -4.06 20.70 8.37
N SER A 51 -3.87 22.01 8.36
CA SER A 51 -4.91 22.98 8.04
C SER A 51 -4.31 24.07 7.16
N LYS A 52 -4.78 24.12 5.91
CA LYS A 52 -4.45 25.15 4.93
C LYS A 52 -5.63 26.13 4.82
N PRO A 53 -5.50 27.40 5.24
CA PRO A 53 -6.56 28.39 5.12
C PRO A 53 -6.89 28.71 3.65
N SER A 54 -8.03 29.37 3.42
CA SER A 54 -8.37 29.94 2.12
C SER A 54 -7.43 31.08 1.74
N GLY A 55 -7.21 31.30 0.44
CA GLY A 55 -6.34 32.37 -0.09
C GLY A 55 -4.85 32.02 -0.05
N ASN A 56 -4.49 30.79 0.32
CA ASN A 56 -3.11 30.28 0.30
C ASN A 56 -3.05 29.02 -0.57
N ASN A 57 -1.97 28.83 -1.31
CA ASN A 57 -1.76 27.63 -2.13
C ASN A 57 -0.83 26.62 -1.46
N ASP A 58 -0.05 27.06 -0.48
CA ASP A 58 1.00 26.30 0.18
C ASP A 58 0.56 25.74 1.55
N TYR A 59 1.06 24.55 1.88
CA TYR A 59 1.08 24.06 3.25
C TYR A 59 2.46 23.48 3.59
N PRO A 60 3.07 23.88 4.72
CA PRO A 60 2.66 24.96 5.62
C PRO A 60 2.61 26.31 4.91
N THR A 61 1.74 27.21 5.37
CA THR A 61 1.63 28.56 4.76
C THR A 61 2.83 29.43 5.12
N GLY A 62 3.32 30.20 4.16
CA GLY A 62 4.46 31.11 4.32
C GLY A 62 5.80 30.42 4.05
N SER A 63 6.88 30.93 4.64
CA SER A 63 8.24 30.40 4.41
C SER A 63 8.60 29.16 5.26
N SER A 64 7.60 28.40 5.70
CA SER A 64 7.79 27.20 6.52
C SER A 64 7.80 25.94 5.64
N TYR A 65 8.36 24.85 6.18
CA TYR A 65 8.51 23.58 5.46
C TYR A 65 8.24 22.38 6.37
N LEU A 66 8.16 21.21 5.75
CA LEU A 66 8.03 19.88 6.34
C LEU A 66 9.30 19.08 6.05
N THR A 67 9.56 18.05 6.84
CA THR A 67 10.73 17.17 6.65
C THR A 67 10.28 15.72 6.62
N THR A 68 10.72 14.96 5.63
CA THR A 68 10.49 13.51 5.55
C THR A 68 11.17 12.78 6.71
N THR A 69 10.59 11.67 7.13
CA THR A 69 11.12 10.83 8.21
C THR A 69 11.42 9.42 7.71
N SER A 70 12.07 8.60 8.53
CA SER A 70 12.26 7.18 8.20
C SER A 70 10.98 6.35 8.30
N ASN A 71 9.84 6.93 8.68
CA ASN A 71 8.57 6.21 8.82
C ASN A 71 7.91 5.94 7.47
N CYS A 72 8.18 6.78 6.46
CA CYS A 72 7.63 6.67 5.12
C CYS A 72 8.77 6.72 4.09
N THR A 73 8.67 5.90 3.04
CA THR A 73 9.53 6.00 1.86
C THR A 73 9.03 7.06 0.86
N ASP A 74 7.80 7.53 1.06
CA ASP A 74 7.04 8.33 0.11
C ASP A 74 6.35 9.49 0.85
N ILE A 75 6.03 10.57 0.13
CA ILE A 75 5.21 11.67 0.65
C ILE A 75 3.75 11.36 0.34
N ASN A 76 2.95 11.21 1.38
CA ASN A 76 1.54 10.85 1.30
C ASN A 76 0.67 11.94 1.92
N ILE A 77 -0.49 12.20 1.32
CA ILE A 77 -1.48 13.14 1.84
C ILE A 77 -2.89 12.57 1.75
N LYS A 78 -3.70 12.89 2.75
CA LYS A 78 -5.12 12.59 2.85
C LYS A 78 -5.88 13.90 2.99
N THR A 79 -6.57 14.31 1.95
CA THR A 79 -7.30 15.59 1.88
C THR A 79 -8.76 15.40 2.28
N ASN A 80 -9.40 16.44 2.83
CA ASN A 80 -10.82 16.39 3.22
C ASN A 80 -11.80 16.55 2.04
N THR A 81 -11.29 16.98 0.89
CA THR A 81 -12.02 17.17 -0.37
C THR A 81 -11.08 16.84 -1.53
N ASN A 82 -11.58 16.61 -2.73
CA ASN A 82 -10.70 16.38 -3.87
C ASN A 82 -9.80 17.61 -4.12
N ARG A 83 -8.50 17.37 -4.28
CA ARG A 83 -7.49 18.42 -4.48
C ARG A 83 -6.42 17.97 -5.46
N TYR A 84 -5.97 18.89 -6.30
CA TYR A 84 -4.74 18.74 -7.07
C TYR A 84 -3.59 19.27 -6.21
N VAL A 85 -2.63 18.40 -5.88
CA VAL A 85 -1.50 18.69 -4.99
C VAL A 85 -0.20 18.27 -5.67
N GLU A 86 0.84 19.08 -5.54
CA GLU A 86 2.21 18.75 -5.91
C GLU A 86 3.15 19.02 -4.72
N VAL A 87 4.35 18.44 -4.76
CA VAL A 87 5.41 18.67 -3.78
C VAL A 87 6.41 19.68 -4.35
N CYS A 88 6.81 20.63 -3.51
CA CYS A 88 7.88 21.56 -3.79
C CYS A 88 9.06 21.33 -2.83
N TRP A 89 10.27 21.36 -3.38
CA TRP A 89 11.49 21.05 -2.64
C TRP A 89 12.13 22.34 -2.14
N LEU A 90 12.40 22.42 -0.84
CA LEU A 90 12.99 23.62 -0.25
C LEU A 90 14.38 23.91 -0.80
N SER A 91 15.18 22.86 -1.01
CA SER A 91 16.58 22.97 -1.43
C SER A 91 16.77 23.58 -2.82
N THR A 92 15.84 23.35 -3.73
CA THR A 92 15.89 23.86 -5.11
C THR A 92 14.92 25.01 -5.35
N GLY A 93 13.91 25.19 -4.50
CA GLY A 93 12.80 26.11 -4.72
C GLY A 93 11.92 25.71 -5.90
N THR A 94 11.98 24.44 -6.34
CA THR A 94 11.20 23.95 -7.48
C THR A 94 10.16 22.92 -7.06
N CYS A 95 9.04 22.91 -7.78
CA CYS A 95 7.97 21.93 -7.61
C CYS A 95 8.09 20.79 -8.62
N GLN A 96 7.39 19.69 -8.34
CA GLN A 96 7.12 18.66 -9.34
C GLN A 96 6.48 19.30 -10.58
N SER A 97 6.64 18.67 -11.74
CA SER A 97 6.15 19.22 -13.01
C SER A 97 4.63 19.05 -13.21
N SER A 98 3.96 18.31 -12.34
CA SER A 98 2.54 18.01 -12.43
C SER A 98 1.90 17.82 -11.06
N TYR A 99 0.61 18.15 -11.01
CA TYR A 99 -0.23 17.88 -9.84
C TYR A 99 -0.76 16.45 -9.84
N THR A 100 -0.81 15.85 -8.66
CA THR A 100 -1.54 14.61 -8.37
C THR A 100 -2.95 14.95 -7.89
N LEU A 101 -3.97 14.30 -8.47
CA LEU A 101 -5.33 14.36 -7.93
C LEU A 101 -5.42 13.47 -6.69
N THR A 102 -5.78 14.08 -5.57
CA THR A 102 -6.12 13.40 -4.31
C THR A 102 -7.64 13.23 -4.23
N THR A 103 -8.09 12.08 -3.74
CA THR A 103 -9.51 11.81 -3.46
C THR A 103 -9.82 12.12 -1.99
N ALA A 104 -10.96 12.75 -1.74
CA ALA A 104 -11.41 13.10 -0.40
C ALA A 104 -11.45 11.88 0.53
N GLY A 105 -10.76 11.96 1.67
CA GLY A 105 -10.77 10.90 2.67
C GLY A 105 -9.93 9.68 2.32
N GLU A 106 -9.09 9.75 1.30
CA GLU A 106 -8.19 8.68 0.88
C GLU A 106 -6.72 9.11 0.96
N TRP A 107 -5.86 8.18 1.38
CA TRP A 107 -4.41 8.39 1.32
C TRP A 107 -3.96 8.35 -0.14
N THR A 108 -3.27 9.40 -0.58
CA THR A 108 -2.71 9.51 -1.93
C THR A 108 -1.22 9.77 -1.84
N THR A 109 -0.42 8.97 -2.55
CA THR A 109 1.02 9.20 -2.70
C THR A 109 1.27 10.27 -3.74
N VAL A 110 1.95 11.35 -3.36
CA VAL A 110 2.23 12.52 -4.23
C VAL A 110 3.67 12.50 -4.75
N ALA A 111 4.60 11.98 -3.96
CA ALA A 111 5.99 11.76 -4.38
C ALA A 111 6.50 10.43 -3.83
N THR A 112 7.22 9.67 -4.65
CA THR A 112 7.73 8.35 -4.28
C THR A 112 9.24 8.33 -4.07
N ASN A 113 9.73 7.39 -3.25
CA ASN A 113 11.14 7.12 -3.00
C ASN A 113 11.93 8.38 -2.59
N VAL A 114 11.36 9.18 -1.70
CA VAL A 114 11.98 10.42 -1.22
C VAL A 114 12.96 10.09 -0.11
N LEU A 115 14.15 10.68 -0.15
CA LEU A 115 15.18 10.47 0.88
C LEU A 115 14.66 10.98 2.24
N ASN A 116 15.00 10.27 3.32
CA ASN A 116 14.77 10.74 4.69
C ASN A 116 15.51 12.08 4.94
N GLY A 117 14.89 13.00 5.68
CA GLY A 117 15.45 14.33 5.93
C GLY A 117 15.33 15.30 4.75
N THR A 118 14.47 15.02 3.78
CA THR A 118 14.18 15.93 2.66
C THR A 118 13.19 16.99 3.11
N ASP A 119 13.55 18.26 2.94
CA ASP A 119 12.69 19.39 3.25
C ASP A 119 11.79 19.76 2.05
N PHE A 120 10.49 19.87 2.32
CA PHE A 120 9.47 20.07 1.29
C PHE A 120 8.28 20.88 1.80
N PHE A 121 7.41 21.30 0.90
CA PHE A 121 6.06 21.79 1.21
C PHE A 121 5.08 21.31 0.15
N PHE A 122 3.80 21.23 0.50
CA PHE A 122 2.74 20.93 -0.45
C PHE A 122 2.29 22.21 -1.14
N TRP A 123 2.06 22.12 -2.44
CA TRP A 123 1.41 23.17 -3.22
C TRP A 123 0.11 22.66 -3.82
N PHE A 124 -0.97 23.36 -3.51
CA PHE A 124 -2.33 23.06 -3.94
C PHE A 124 -2.65 23.94 -5.13
N ARG A 125 -3.21 23.35 -6.20
CA ARG A 125 -3.60 24.09 -7.40
C ARG A 125 -4.68 25.15 -7.13
N SER A 126 -5.47 24.97 -6.06
CA SER A 126 -6.54 25.88 -5.65
C SER A 126 -6.20 26.54 -4.31
N ASP A 127 -6.59 27.80 -4.17
CA ASP A 127 -6.49 28.59 -2.95
C ASP A 127 -7.61 28.28 -1.93
N ALA A 128 -8.59 27.44 -2.28
CA ALA A 128 -9.66 27.03 -1.37
C ALA A 128 -9.09 26.35 -0.12
N SER A 129 -9.71 26.56 1.04
CA SER A 129 -9.26 25.92 2.28
C SER A 129 -9.22 24.39 2.16
N SER A 130 -8.25 23.76 2.82
CA SER A 130 -8.09 22.31 2.84
C SER A 130 -7.60 21.85 4.21
N THR A 131 -8.15 20.77 4.71
CA THR A 131 -7.70 20.12 5.95
C THR A 131 -7.46 18.64 5.69
N GLY A 132 -6.75 17.99 6.60
CA GLY A 132 -6.57 16.54 6.52
C GLY A 132 -5.33 16.07 7.25
N SER A 133 -4.66 15.08 6.68
CA SER A 133 -3.46 14.48 7.24
C SER A 133 -2.38 14.29 6.18
N TRP A 134 -1.12 14.26 6.58
CA TRP A 134 0.01 13.88 5.72
C TRP A 134 0.97 12.98 6.50
N ALA A 135 1.76 12.19 5.79
CA ALA A 135 2.82 11.35 6.35
C ALA A 135 3.97 11.26 5.34
N ALA A 136 5.19 11.45 5.81
CA ALA A 136 6.38 11.48 4.97
C ALA A 136 7.66 11.12 5.73
#